data_AF-A0A5C0XQG5-F1
#
_entry.id   AF-A0A5C0XQG5-F1
#
_cell.length_a   1.000
_cell.length_b   1.000
_cell.length_c   1.000
_cell.angle_alpha   90.00
_cell.angle_beta   90.00
_cell.angle_gamma   90.00
#
_symmetry.space_group_name_H-M   'P 1'
#
loop_
_entity.id
_entity.type
_entity.pdbx_description
1 polymer ?
#
loop_
_entity_poly.entity_id
_entity_poly.type
_entity_poly.pdbx_seq_one_letter_code
_entity_poly.pdbx_strand_id
1 'polypeptide(L)'
;MEKPNVELLEAVLVEGLYWAYLGRPKEVMPFLKGKLKALANGSFEVLEDVLSELEKFYEEVSKKDSIGDREFRKLKVYRELILTALGL
;
A
#
# COMPACT_ATOMS: atom_id res chain seq x y z
N MET A 1 16.48 -13.04 7.42
CA MET A 1 16.61 -11.63 6.99
C MET A 1 15.63 -11.44 5.86
N GLU A 2 14.67 -10.54 5.99
CA GLU A 2 13.76 -10.22 4.88
C GLU A 2 14.56 -9.56 3.74
N LYS A 3 14.07 -9.70 2.51
CA LYS A 3 14.71 -9.03 1.36
C LYS A 3 14.54 -7.51 1.54
N PRO A 4 15.54 -6.67 1.25
CA PRO A 4 15.45 -5.21 1.39
C PRO A 4 14.23 -4.57 0.71
N ASN A 5 13.76 -5.16 -0.39
CA ASN A 5 12.57 -4.70 -1.12
C ASN A 5 11.25 -4.93 -0.35
N VAL A 6 11.21 -5.95 0.51
CA VAL A 6 10.02 -6.31 1.31
C VAL A 6 9.88 -5.35 2.49
N GLU A 7 10.97 -5.06 3.20
CA GLU A 7 10.99 -4.08 4.29
C GLU A 7 10.64 -2.68 3.78
N LEU A 8 11.17 -2.30 2.61
CA LEU A 8 10.84 -1.02 1.97
C LEU A 8 9.35 -0.94 1.59
N LEU A 9 8.77 -2.01 1.04
CA LEU A 9 7.34 -2.06 0.73
C LEU A 9 6.48 -1.84 1.97
N GLU A 10 6.79 -2.55 3.06
CA GLU A 10 6.06 -2.43 4.32
C GLU A 10 6.11 -1.00 4.87
N ALA A 11 7.29 -0.38 4.89
CA ALA A 11 7.44 1.00 5.32
C ALA A 11 6.58 1.97 4.48
N VAL A 12 6.57 1.80 3.15
CA VAL A 12 5.79 2.66 2.24
C VAL A 12 4.28 2.48 2.43
N LEU A 13 3.81 1.25 2.66
CA LEU A 13 2.40 0.98 2.93
C LEU A 13 1.97 1.56 4.28
N VAL A 14 2.79 1.43 5.31
CA VAL A 14 2.52 1.99 6.65
C VAL A 14 2.50 3.52 6.60
N GLU A 15 3.44 4.13 5.89
CA GLU A 15 3.43 5.58 5.66
C GLU A 15 2.14 5.98 4.93
N GLY A 16 1.76 5.28 3.86
CA GLY A 16 0.50 5.52 3.15
C GLY A 16 -0.74 5.47 4.05
N LEU A 17 -0.80 4.50 4.99
CA LEU A 17 -1.88 4.39 5.97
C LEU A 17 -1.97 5.64 6.87
N TYR A 18 -0.84 6.14 7.36
CA TYR A 18 -0.82 7.35 8.20
C TYR A 18 -1.23 8.60 7.43
N TRP A 19 -0.74 8.77 6.21
CA TRP A 19 -1.11 9.90 5.36
C TRP A 19 -2.61 9.86 4.99
N ALA A 20 -3.15 8.68 4.70
CA ALA A 20 -4.58 8.51 4.48
C ALA A 20 -5.38 8.92 5.72
N TYR A 21 -4.96 8.48 6.91
CA TYR A 21 -5.58 8.85 8.18
C TYR A 21 -5.55 10.37 8.43
N LEU A 22 -4.49 11.06 8.01
CA LEU A 22 -4.39 12.52 8.06
C LEU A 22 -5.23 13.25 6.99
N GLY A 23 -6.12 12.54 6.30
CA GLY A 23 -7.04 13.12 5.31
C GLY A 23 -6.43 13.32 3.92
N ARG A 24 -5.30 12.68 3.62
CA ARG A 24 -4.58 12.86 2.34
C ARG A 24 -4.50 11.62 1.44
N PRO A 25 -5.56 10.80 1.28
CA PRO A 25 -5.48 9.55 0.51
C PRO A 25 -5.10 9.77 -0.97
N LYS A 26 -5.49 10.92 -1.56
CA LYS A 26 -5.18 11.28 -2.95
C LYS A 26 -3.71 11.61 -3.20
N GLU A 27 -2.97 12.00 -2.17
CA GLU A 27 -1.51 12.24 -2.25
C GLU A 27 -0.73 10.92 -2.12
N VAL A 28 -1.29 9.96 -1.38
CA VAL A 28 -0.67 8.64 -1.12
C VAL A 28 -0.56 7.80 -2.38
N MET A 29 -1.64 7.70 -3.16
CA MET A 29 -1.69 6.76 -4.28
C MET A 29 -0.70 7.06 -5.41
N PRO A 30 -0.52 8.31 -5.87
CA PRO A 30 0.52 8.65 -6.86
C PRO A 30 1.94 8.34 -6.36
N PHE A 31 2.23 8.66 -5.10
CA PHE A 31 3.53 8.38 -4.48
C PHE A 31 3.80 6.87 -4.41
N LEU A 32 2.84 6.10 -3.88
CA LEU A 32 2.93 4.65 -3.76
C LEU A 32 3.09 3.98 -5.13
N LYS A 33 2.28 4.38 -6.12
CA LYS A 33 2.37 3.87 -7.51
C LYS A 33 3.78 4.10 -8.07
N GLY A 34 4.37 5.28 -7.85
CA GLY A 34 5.74 5.58 -8.28
C GLY A 34 6.78 4.66 -7.64
N LYS A 35 6.69 4.40 -6.33
CA LYS A 35 7.60 3.49 -5.62
C LYS A 35 7.46 2.04 -6.09
N LEU A 36 6.23 1.56 -6.24
CA LEU A 36 5.96 0.19 -6.68
C LEU A 36 6.37 -0.05 -8.14
N LYS A 37 6.21 0.95 -9.03
CA LYS A 37 6.68 0.84 -10.42
C LYS A 37 8.20 0.61 -10.49
N ALA A 38 8.96 1.25 -9.61
CA ALA A 38 10.41 1.04 -9.53
C ALA A 38 10.78 -0.38 -9.07
N LEU A 39 9.89 -1.07 -8.34
CA LEU A 39 10.09 -2.45 -7.89
C LEU A 39 9.61 -3.49 -8.91
N ALA A 40 8.59 -3.17 -9.71
CA ALA A 40 7.88 -4.14 -10.56
C ALA A 40 8.56 -4.53 -11.87
N ASN A 41 9.69 -3.91 -12.25
CA ASN A 41 10.49 -4.24 -13.44
C ASN A 41 9.68 -4.51 -14.74
N GLY A 42 8.51 -3.88 -14.91
CA GLY A 42 7.65 -4.01 -16.09
C GLY A 42 6.37 -4.83 -15.94
N SER A 43 6.15 -5.57 -14.85
CA SER A 43 4.89 -6.31 -14.60
C SER A 43 3.94 -5.51 -13.69
N PHE A 44 3.43 -4.38 -14.18
CA PHE A 44 2.62 -3.46 -13.35
C PHE A 44 1.10 -3.65 -13.52
N GLU A 45 0.64 -4.24 -14.62
CA GLU A 45 -0.80 -4.45 -14.89
C GLU A 45 -1.46 -5.31 -13.81
N VAL A 46 -0.79 -6.38 -13.36
CA VAL A 46 -1.32 -7.27 -12.31
C VAL A 46 -1.47 -6.54 -10.97
N LEU A 47 -0.77 -5.43 -10.77
CA LEU A 47 -0.84 -4.62 -9.56
C LEU A 47 -2.02 -3.64 -9.55
N GLU A 48 -2.60 -3.31 -10.71
CA GLU A 48 -3.59 -2.23 -10.82
C GLU A 48 -4.86 -2.50 -10.01
N ASP A 49 -5.33 -3.75 -10.01
CA ASP A 49 -6.50 -4.15 -9.23
C ASP A 49 -6.23 -4.04 -7.73
N VAL A 50 -5.08 -4.54 -7.28
CA VAL A 50 -4.67 -4.48 -5.86
C VAL A 50 -4.53 -3.03 -5.40
N LEU A 51 -3.97 -2.16 -6.26
CA LEU A 51 -3.81 -0.74 -5.98
C LEU A 51 -5.13 0.01 -5.95
N SER A 52 -6.09 -0.37 -6.80
CA SER A 52 -7.43 0.21 -6.80
C SER A 52 -8.19 -0.14 -5.52
N GLU A 53 -8.07 -1.37 -5.04
CA GLU A 53 -8.65 -1.75 -3.74
C GLU A 53 -7.94 -1.11 -2.55
N LEU A 54 -6.62 -0.93 -2.63
CA LEU A 54 -5.86 -0.21 -1.61
C LEU A 54 -6.25 1.29 -1.54
N GLU A 55 -6.50 1.91 -2.69
CA GLU A 55 -6.99 3.29 -2.79
C GLU A 55 -8.33 3.45 -2.06
N LYS A 56 -9.29 2.57 -2.33
CA LYS A 56 -10.58 2.55 -1.60
C LYS A 56 -10.39 2.37 -0.10
N PHE A 57 -9.48 1.50 0.32
CA PHE A 57 -9.16 1.32 1.73
C PHE A 57 -8.60 2.61 2.36
N TYR A 58 -7.70 3.32 1.68
CA TYR A 58 -7.20 4.60 2.17
C TYR A 58 -8.28 5.69 2.22
N GLU A 59 -9.22 5.71 1.29
CA GLU A 59 -10.39 6.58 1.36
C GLU A 59 -11.35 6.23 2.52
N GLU A 60 -11.46 4.95 2.89
CA GLU A 60 -12.17 4.55 4.11
C GLU A 60 -11.44 5.05 5.36
N VAL A 61 -10.12 4.88 5.39
CA VAL A 61 -9.26 5.30 6.51
C VAL A 61 -9.32 6.81 6.71
N SER A 62 -9.36 7.61 5.65
CA SER A 62 -9.41 9.06 5.75
C SER A 62 -10.69 9.62 6.38
N LYS A 63 -11.69 8.77 6.61
CA LYS A 63 -12.98 9.13 7.24
C LYS A 63 -13.07 8.64 8.68
N LYS A 64 -12.02 8.03 9.23
CA LYS A 64 -12.01 7.47 10.58
C LYS A 64 -11.46 8.46 11.60
N ASP A 65 -12.04 8.43 12.80
CA ASP A 65 -11.53 9.17 13.96
C ASP A 65 -10.31 8.50 14.61
N SER A 66 -10.02 7.24 14.26
CA SER A 66 -8.84 6.51 14.71
C SER A 66 -8.49 5.34 13.79
N ILE A 67 -7.23 4.92 13.80
CA ILE A 67 -6.74 3.69 13.18
C ILE A 67 -6.16 2.75 14.24
N GLY A 68 -6.25 1.45 14.03
CA GLY A 68 -5.69 0.46 14.94
C GLY A 68 -5.46 -0.89 14.28
N ASP A 69 -5.43 -1.95 15.08
CA ASP A 69 -5.07 -3.31 14.64
C ASP A 69 -5.84 -3.79 13.42
N ARG A 70 -7.11 -3.38 13.27
CA ARG A 70 -7.94 -3.76 12.13
C ARG A 70 -7.35 -3.24 10.82
N GLU A 71 -6.96 -1.97 10.79
CA GLU A 71 -6.37 -1.32 9.61
C GLU A 71 -4.99 -1.91 9.30
N PHE A 72 -4.16 -2.16 10.32
CA PHE A 72 -2.87 -2.82 10.13
C PHE A 72 -3.01 -4.27 9.62
N ARG A 73 -4.02 -5.03 10.07
CA ARG A 73 -4.30 -6.37 9.55
C ARG A 73 -4.74 -6.32 8.08
N LYS A 74 -5.61 -5.37 7.70
CA LYS A 74 -5.95 -5.16 6.28
C LYS A 74 -4.72 -4.78 5.45
N LEU A 75 -3.88 -3.88 5.97
CA LEU A 75 -2.65 -3.45 5.30
C LEU A 75 -1.69 -4.63 5.04
N LYS A 76 -1.57 -5.55 6.00
CA LYS A 76 -0.81 -6.80 5.81
C LYS A 76 -1.35 -7.66 4.67
N VAL A 77 -2.68 -7.76 4.51
CA VAL A 77 -3.26 -8.49 3.37
C VAL A 77 -2.88 -7.83 2.04
N TYR A 78 -2.95 -6.49 1.95
CA TYR A 78 -2.51 -5.78 0.74
C TYR A 78 -1.01 -5.97 0.46
N ARG A 79 -0.17 -5.95 1.50
CA ARG A 79 1.27 -6.25 1.38
C ARG A 79 1.48 -7.61 0.73
N GLU A 80 0.84 -8.66 1.23
CA GLU A 80 0.98 -10.03 0.68
C GLU A 80 0.49 -10.12 -0.78
N LEU A 81 -0.61 -9.45 -1.12
CA LEU A 81 -1.12 -9.39 -2.50
C LEU A 81 -0.13 -8.69 -3.43
N ILE A 82 0.45 -7.57 -2.99
CA ILE A 82 1.47 -6.83 -3.76
C ILE A 82 2.73 -7.68 -3.93
N LEU A 83 3.24 -8.31 -2.88
CA LEU A 83 4.41 -9.18 -2.97
C LEU A 83 4.18 -10.34 -3.94
N THR A 84 3.01 -10.98 -3.85
CA THR A 84 2.60 -12.04 -4.78
C THR A 84 2.58 -11.55 -6.22
N ALA A 85 2.01 -10.38 -6.47
CA ALA A 85 1.94 -9.79 -7.81
C ALA A 85 3.33 -9.36 -8.34
N LEU A 86 4.26 -8.99 -7.47
CA LEU A 86 5.65 -8.66 -7.81
C LEU A 86 6.56 -9.90 -7.92
N GLY A 87 6.08 -11.09 -7.56
CA GLY A 87 6.87 -12.32 -7.52
C GLY A 87 8.01 -12.29 -6.48
N LEU A 88 7.82 -11.57 -5.37
CA LEU A 88 8.84 -11.34 -4.34
C LEU A 88 8.74 -12.26 -3.12
#